data_AF-A0A2T2WZP7-F1
#
_entry.id   AF-A0A2T2WZP7-F1
#
_cell.length_a   1.000
_cell.length_b   1.000
_cell.length_c   1.000
_cell.angle_alpha   90.00
_cell.angle_beta   90.00
_cell.angle_gamma   90.00
#
_symmetry.space_group_name_H-M   'P 1'
#
loop_
_entity.id
_entity.type
_entity.pdbx_description
1 polymer ?
#
loop_
_entity_poly.entity_id
_entity_poly.type
_entity_poly.pdbx_seq_one_letter_code
_entity_poly.pdbx_strand_id
1 'polypeptide(L)'
;MLTRPNWQYLLAAVILGIIQFLIGLIAPFHTLVISYILDFLILVVAFIAGQHAKISSGHPGWFASATGAIYGFLAGITPFFVHVTANDLKRQLHHHVLSSAQLQQIVKIANSPVAHFTDWLLSVLTYGILTLIIGSIGGLVIKKPSDRDAI
;
A
#
# COMPACT_ATOMS: atom_id res chain seq x y z
N MET A 1 6.87 -26.64 19.55
CA MET A 1 6.67 -26.44 18.10
C MET A 1 7.31 -25.11 17.72
N LEU A 2 8.35 -25.13 16.89
CA LEU A 2 8.96 -23.91 16.34
C LEU A 2 7.92 -23.23 15.43
N THR A 3 7.37 -22.10 15.86
CA THR A 3 6.44 -21.30 15.08
C THR A 3 7.14 -20.89 13.78
N ARG A 4 6.61 -21.35 12.65
CA ARG A 4 7.13 -20.97 11.33
C ARG A 4 7.12 -19.44 11.27
N PRO A 5 8.24 -18.82 10.90
CA PRO A 5 8.34 -17.39 11.02
C PRO A 5 7.42 -16.72 9.97
N ASN A 6 6.78 -15.62 10.36
CA ASN A 6 5.62 -15.01 9.67
C ASN A 6 5.91 -14.45 8.25
N TRP A 7 7.08 -14.75 7.65
CA TRP A 7 7.56 -14.23 6.37
C TRP A 7 6.62 -14.44 5.20
N GLN A 8 5.73 -15.42 5.25
CA GLN A 8 4.76 -15.67 4.18
C GLN A 8 3.86 -14.44 3.90
N TYR A 9 3.52 -13.64 4.92
CA TYR A 9 2.71 -12.44 4.75
C TYR A 9 3.54 -11.27 4.19
N LEU A 10 4.81 -11.16 4.58
CA LEU A 10 5.73 -10.20 3.99
C LEU A 10 5.98 -10.54 2.51
N LEU A 11 6.14 -11.83 2.18
CA LEU A 11 6.26 -12.29 0.80
C LEU A 11 4.99 -12.02 0.00
N ALA A 12 3.81 -12.24 0.58
CA ALA A 12 2.54 -11.87 -0.06
C ALA A 12 2.47 -10.35 -0.34
N ALA A 13 2.89 -9.50 0.60
CA ALA A 13 2.98 -8.06 0.38
C ALA A 13 3.97 -7.67 -0.72
N VAL A 14 5.12 -8.35 -0.80
CA VAL A 14 6.09 -8.15 -1.89
C VAL A 14 5.44 -8.51 -3.24
N ILE A 15 4.80 -9.67 -3.33
CA ILE A 15 4.16 -10.12 -4.58
C ILE A 15 3.05 -9.15 -4.99
N LEU A 16 2.14 -8.79 -4.08
CA LEU A 16 1.07 -7.84 -4.35
C LEU A 16 1.62 -6.46 -4.75
N GLY A 17 2.67 -5.99 -4.08
CA GLY A 17 3.33 -4.72 -4.38
C GLY A 17 4.01 -4.72 -5.74
N ILE A 18 4.67 -5.83 -6.13
CA ILE A 18 5.24 -5.99 -7.47
C ILE A 18 4.14 -5.98 -8.53
N ILE A 19 3.03 -6.68 -8.30
CA ILE A 19 1.90 -6.68 -9.24
C ILE A 19 1.33 -5.27 -9.40
N GLN A 20 1.10 -4.55 -8.29
CA GLN A 20 0.62 -3.17 -8.30
C GLN A 20 1.59 -2.24 -9.05
N PHE A 21 2.89 -2.38 -8.80
CA PHE A 21 3.93 -1.64 -9.52
C PHE A 21 3.91 -1.91 -11.02
N LEU A 22 3.87 -3.19 -11.43
CA LEU A 22 3.83 -3.57 -12.85
C LEU A 22 2.57 -3.03 -13.55
N ILE A 23 1.41 -3.08 -12.89
CA ILE A 23 0.17 -2.49 -13.41
C ILE A 23 0.34 -0.98 -13.59
N GLY A 24 0.90 -0.30 -12.59
CA GLY A 24 1.17 1.13 -12.64
C GLY A 24 2.09 1.53 -13.79
N LEU A 25 3.08 0.69 -14.13
CA LEU A 25 3.94 0.89 -15.29
C LEU A 25 3.21 0.66 -16.63
N ILE A 26 2.43 -0.42 -16.74
CA ILE A 26 1.88 -0.88 -18.02
C ILE A 26 0.65 -0.07 -18.43
N ALA A 27 -0.23 0.27 -17.49
CA ALA A 27 -1.21 1.30 -17.76
C ALA A 27 -1.45 2.19 -16.52
N PRO A 28 -0.80 3.36 -16.47
CA PRO A 28 -0.93 4.31 -15.36
C PRO A 28 -2.32 4.94 -15.24
N PHE A 29 -3.17 4.75 -16.26
CA PHE A 29 -4.57 5.20 -16.28
C PHE A 29 -5.57 4.02 -16.28
N HIS A 30 -5.12 2.83 -15.86
CA HIS A 30 -5.98 1.64 -15.77
C HIS A 30 -7.24 1.90 -14.94
N THR A 31 -8.25 1.07 -15.19
CA THR A 31 -9.51 1.05 -14.46
C THR A 31 -9.22 0.86 -12.98
N LEU A 32 -9.55 1.87 -12.17
CA LEU A 32 -9.39 1.97 -10.71
C LEU A 32 -9.74 0.67 -9.94
N VAL A 33 -10.59 -0.17 -10.53
CA VAL A 33 -11.05 -1.46 -10.00
C VAL A 33 -9.91 -2.40 -9.61
N ILE A 34 -8.90 -2.62 -10.47
CA ILE A 34 -7.85 -3.61 -10.16
C ILE A 34 -6.98 -3.14 -9.00
N SER A 35 -6.62 -1.86 -8.99
CA SER A 35 -5.89 -1.25 -7.88
C SER A 35 -6.66 -1.35 -6.56
N TYR A 36 -7.98 -1.09 -6.57
CA TYR A 36 -8.81 -1.27 -5.37
C TYR A 36 -8.87 -2.72 -4.89
N ILE A 37 -8.85 -3.70 -5.79
CA ILE A 37 -8.79 -5.12 -5.40
C ILE A 37 -7.46 -5.40 -4.69
N LEU A 38 -6.33 -4.93 -5.23
CA LEU A 38 -5.01 -5.14 -4.63
C LEU A 38 -4.88 -4.43 -3.28
N ASP A 39 -5.41 -3.22 -3.18
CA ASP A 39 -5.46 -2.45 -1.93
C ASP A 39 -6.33 -3.15 -0.88
N PHE A 40 -7.46 -3.73 -1.28
CA PHE A 40 -8.28 -4.55 -0.38
C PHE A 40 -7.54 -5.82 0.06
N LEU A 41 -6.88 -6.52 -0.87
CA LEU A 41 -6.14 -7.75 -0.57
C LEU A 41 -5.01 -7.50 0.43
N ILE A 42 -4.27 -6.39 0.34
CA ILE A 42 -3.22 -6.10 1.33
C ILE A 42 -3.79 -5.86 2.72
N LEU A 43 -4.99 -5.27 2.85
CA LEU A 43 -5.67 -5.13 4.14
C LEU A 43 -6.08 -6.50 4.70
N VAL A 44 -6.57 -7.42 3.86
CA VAL A 44 -6.87 -8.80 4.28
C VAL A 44 -5.61 -9.52 4.77
N VAL A 45 -4.50 -9.39 4.03
CA VAL A 45 -3.21 -9.97 4.43
C VAL A 45 -2.76 -9.37 5.77
N ALA A 46 -2.86 -8.06 5.96
CA ALA A 46 -2.50 -7.38 7.21
C ALA A 46 -3.36 -7.86 8.39
N PHE A 47 -4.66 -8.05 8.18
CA PHE A 47 -5.58 -8.57 9.18
C PHE A 47 -5.19 -9.99 9.64
N ILE A 48 -4.94 -10.90 8.69
CA ILE A 48 -4.53 -12.28 8.97
C ILE A 48 -3.13 -12.30 9.62
N ALA A 49 -2.22 -11.47 9.14
CA ALA A 49 -0.88 -11.32 9.70
C ALA A 49 -0.94 -10.87 11.18
N GLY A 50 -1.86 -9.95 11.51
CA GLY A 50 -2.14 -9.53 12.88
C GLY A 50 -2.65 -10.66 13.79
N GLN A 51 -3.58 -11.48 13.29
CA GLN A 51 -4.06 -12.68 14.01
C GLN A 51 -2.91 -13.65 14.30
N HIS A 52 -2.10 -13.96 13.28
CA HIS A 52 -0.98 -14.89 13.40
C HIS A 52 0.13 -14.39 14.32
N ALA A 53 0.42 -13.09 14.27
CA ALA A 53 1.38 -12.46 15.17
C ALA A 53 0.95 -12.65 16.63
N LYS A 54 -0.34 -12.44 16.96
CA LYS A 54 -0.83 -12.66 18.32
C LYS A 54 -0.71 -14.11 18.79
N ILE A 55 -1.05 -15.08 17.93
CA ILE A 55 -0.91 -16.51 18.23
C ILE A 55 0.56 -16.85 18.52
N SER A 56 1.48 -16.23 17.79
CA SER A 56 2.92 -16.43 17.92
C SER A 56 3.57 -15.54 19.00
N SER A 57 2.77 -14.89 19.85
CA SER A 57 3.23 -13.93 20.88
C SER A 57 3.98 -12.70 20.38
N GLY A 58 3.88 -12.37 19.09
CA GLY A 58 4.37 -11.12 18.51
C GLY A 58 3.36 -9.97 18.61
N HIS A 59 3.81 -8.75 18.28
CA HIS A 59 2.97 -7.56 18.27
C HIS A 59 2.16 -7.45 16.95
N PRO A 60 0.81 -7.60 16.97
CA PRO A 60 -0.01 -7.65 15.76
C PRO A 60 0.16 -6.45 14.84
N GLY A 61 0.15 -5.25 15.41
CA GLY A 61 0.28 -4.00 14.66
C GLY A 61 1.64 -3.84 13.99
N TRP A 62 2.74 -4.30 14.60
CA TRP A 62 4.08 -4.10 14.01
C TRP A 62 4.28 -4.95 12.78
N PHE A 63 3.84 -6.21 12.87
CA PHE A 63 4.01 -7.14 11.77
C PHE A 63 3.10 -6.80 10.58
N ALA A 64 1.88 -6.35 10.87
CA ALA A 64 0.97 -5.85 9.84
C ALA A 64 1.46 -4.53 9.23
N SER A 65 1.98 -3.60 10.05
CA SER A 65 2.57 -2.35 9.57
C SER A 65 3.72 -2.57 8.60
N ALA A 66 4.64 -3.50 8.92
CA ALA A 66 5.73 -3.88 8.02
C ALA A 66 5.20 -4.44 6.68
N THR A 67 4.15 -5.25 6.74
CA THR A 67 3.47 -5.81 5.55
C THR A 67 2.93 -4.69 4.65
N GLY A 68 2.22 -3.71 5.22
CA GLY A 68 1.72 -2.57 4.43
C GLY A 68 2.82 -1.63 3.95
N ALA A 69 3.85 -1.38 4.76
CA ALA A 69 4.97 -0.53 4.37
C ALA A 69 5.73 -1.10 3.16
N ILE A 70 5.92 -2.42 3.10
CA ILE A 70 6.52 -3.11 1.94
C ILE A 70 5.64 -2.95 0.70
N TYR A 71 4.34 -3.17 0.83
CA TYR A 71 3.40 -2.97 -0.28
C TYR A 71 3.41 -1.51 -0.77
N GLY A 72 3.29 -0.55 0.14
CA GLY A 72 3.30 0.88 -0.16
C GLY A 72 4.61 1.36 -0.77
N PHE A 73 5.74 0.78 -0.35
CA PHE A 73 7.05 1.03 -0.95
C PHE A 73 7.07 0.64 -2.43
N LEU A 74 6.63 -0.58 -2.75
CA LEU A 74 6.66 -1.08 -4.12
C LEU A 74 5.63 -0.37 -5.00
N ALA A 75 4.39 -0.23 -4.51
CA ALA A 75 3.33 0.47 -5.23
C ALA A 75 3.68 1.95 -5.48
N GLY A 76 4.28 2.61 -4.49
CA GLY A 76 4.62 4.03 -4.51
C GLY A 76 5.86 4.37 -5.34
N ILE A 77 6.60 3.39 -5.86
CA ILE A 77 7.76 3.62 -6.73
C ILE A 77 7.34 4.01 -8.15
N THR A 78 6.13 3.66 -8.57
CA THR A 78 5.61 3.90 -9.94
C THR A 78 5.83 5.32 -10.47
N PRO A 79 5.58 6.42 -9.72
CA PRO A 79 5.77 7.79 -10.20
C PRO A 79 7.19 8.10 -10.67
N PHE A 80 8.22 7.40 -10.18
CA PHE A 80 9.60 7.59 -10.65
C PHE A 80 9.82 7.15 -12.10
N PHE A 81 8.93 6.30 -12.63
CA PHE A 81 9.04 5.71 -13.96
C PHE A 81 7.99 6.24 -14.93
N VAL A 82 6.88 6.79 -14.42
CA VAL A 82 5.77 7.28 -15.22
C VAL A 82 5.69 8.78 -15.14
N HIS A 83 5.79 9.44 -16.29
CA HIS A 83 5.67 10.89 -16.38
C HIS A 83 4.24 11.30 -16.73
N VAL A 84 3.69 12.24 -15.96
CA VAL A 84 2.36 12.82 -16.22
C VAL A 84 2.46 13.75 -17.42
N THR A 85 1.62 13.54 -18.44
CA THR A 85 1.54 14.45 -19.58
C THR A 85 0.44 15.50 -19.39
N ALA A 86 0.52 16.60 -20.14
CA ALA A 86 -0.50 17.64 -20.14
C ALA A 86 -1.89 17.11 -20.58
N ASN A 87 -1.92 16.09 -21.44
CA ASN A 87 -3.16 15.45 -21.88
C ASN A 87 -3.81 14.65 -20.75
N ASP A 88 -2.99 13.98 -19.92
CA ASP A 88 -3.46 13.23 -18.76
C ASP A 88 -4.03 14.16 -17.70
N LEU A 89 -3.36 15.29 -17.47
CA LEU A 89 -3.81 16.32 -16.54
C LEU A 89 -5.16 16.91 -16.99
N LYS A 90 -5.31 17.23 -18.29
CA LYS A 90 -6.57 17.70 -18.87
C LYS A 90 -7.69 16.66 -18.73
N ARG A 91 -7.37 15.39 -18.90
CA ARG A 91 -8.32 14.29 -18.75
C ARG A 91 -8.80 14.16 -17.31
N GLN A 92 -7.92 14.31 -16.32
CA GLN A 92 -8.29 14.28 -14.89
C GLN A 92 -9.03 15.53 -14.42
N LEU A 93 -8.71 16.70 -14.98
CA LEU A 93 -9.28 17.97 -14.55
C LEU A 93 -10.66 18.29 -15.13
N HIS A 94 -11.17 17.47 -16.06
CA HIS A 94 -12.49 17.39 -16.73
C HIS A 94 -13.21 18.72 -17.13
N HIS A 95 -13.19 19.77 -16.31
CA HIS A 95 -13.91 21.04 -16.46
C HIS A 95 -13.10 22.31 -16.10
N HIS A 96 -11.85 22.21 -15.65
CA HIS A 96 -11.04 23.42 -15.38
C HIS A 96 -10.27 23.88 -16.62
N VAL A 97 -10.63 25.05 -17.15
CA VAL A 97 -9.92 25.71 -18.25
C VAL A 97 -8.64 26.36 -17.69
N LEU A 98 -7.59 25.56 -17.52
CA LEU A 98 -6.27 26.06 -17.21
C LEU A 98 -5.62 26.64 -18.47
N SER A 99 -4.92 27.76 -18.33
CA SER A 99 -4.08 28.29 -19.41
C SER A 99 -2.93 27.32 -19.72
N SER A 100 -2.41 27.34 -20.94
CA SER A 100 -1.28 26.49 -21.35
C SER A 100 -0.05 26.63 -20.45
N ALA A 101 0.21 27.85 -19.95
CA ALA A 101 1.30 28.14 -19.02
C ALA A 101 1.09 27.47 -17.65
N GLN A 102 -0.13 27.52 -17.10
CA GLN A 102 -0.47 26.87 -15.83
C GLN A 102 -0.39 25.34 -15.96
N LEU A 103 -0.86 24.78 -17.08
CA LEU A 103 -0.77 23.35 -17.36
C LEU A 103 0.68 22.87 -17.41
N GLN A 104 1.57 23.59 -18.09
CA GLN A 104 2.99 23.26 -18.14
C GLN A 104 3.66 23.37 -16.76
N GLN A 105 3.28 24.38 -15.97
CA GLN A 105 3.80 24.54 -14.62
C GLN A 105 3.39 23.38 -13.71
N ILE A 106 2.12 22.95 -13.76
CA ILE A 106 1.63 21.81 -12.96
C ILE A 106 2.30 20.52 -13.39
N VAL A 107 2.41 20.27 -14.71
CA VAL A 107 3.12 19.10 -15.24
C VAL A 107 4.57 19.08 -14.77
N LYS A 108 5.25 20.23 -14.76
CA LYS A 108 6.64 20.32 -14.28
C LYS A 108 6.76 20.04 -12.77
N ILE A 109 5.80 20.49 -11.97
CA ILE A 109 5.77 20.23 -10.52
C ILE A 109 5.45 18.77 -10.26
N ALA A 110 4.43 18.21 -10.93
CA ALA A 110 4.01 16.82 -10.78
C ALA A 110 5.12 15.84 -11.15
N ASN A 111 5.93 16.14 -12.17
CA ASN A 111 7.08 15.33 -12.58
C ASN A 111 8.38 15.68 -11.85
N SER A 112 8.34 16.50 -10.80
CA SER A 112 9.56 16.87 -10.08
C SER A 112 10.03 15.73 -9.16
N PRO A 113 11.35 15.55 -8.95
CA PRO A 113 11.87 14.53 -8.04
C PRO A 113 11.31 14.65 -6.62
N VAL A 114 11.04 15.88 -6.18
CA VAL A 114 10.46 16.17 -4.87
C VAL A 114 9.02 15.67 -4.78
N ALA A 115 8.21 15.88 -5.83
CA ALA A 115 6.84 15.35 -5.89
C ALA A 115 6.85 13.82 -5.86
N HIS A 116 7.65 13.17 -6.71
CA HIS A 116 7.76 11.71 -6.73
C HIS A 116 8.20 11.13 -5.37
N PHE A 117 9.19 11.76 -4.71
CA PHE A 117 9.65 11.34 -3.39
C PHE A 117 8.55 11.51 -2.33
N THR A 118 7.81 12.62 -2.39
CA THR A 118 6.71 12.88 -1.47
C THR A 118 5.57 11.87 -1.65
N ASP A 119 5.18 11.57 -2.89
CA ASP A 119 4.14 10.58 -3.21
C ASP A 119 4.56 9.17 -2.76
N TRP A 120 5.80 8.79 -3.02
CA TRP A 120 6.36 7.52 -2.56
C TRP A 120 6.36 7.41 -1.02
N LEU A 121 6.83 8.45 -0.32
CA LEU A 121 6.84 8.48 1.13
C LEU A 121 5.42 8.41 1.71
N LEU A 122 4.48 9.18 1.12
CA LEU A 122 3.08 9.15 1.51
C LEU A 122 2.47 7.76 1.30
N SER A 123 2.80 7.06 0.21
CA SER A 123 2.36 5.68 -0.03
C SER A 123 2.86 4.74 1.08
N VAL A 124 4.16 4.76 1.39
CA VAL A 124 4.75 3.93 2.46
C VAL A 124 4.06 4.19 3.80
N LEU A 125 3.90 5.46 4.17
CA LEU A 125 3.29 5.85 5.45
C LEU A 125 1.81 5.49 5.50
N THR A 126 1.06 5.76 4.43
CA THR A 126 -0.39 5.48 4.36
C THR A 126 -0.65 3.99 4.53
N TYR A 127 0.01 3.14 3.75
CA TYR A 127 -0.17 1.70 3.88
C TYR A 127 0.40 1.15 5.18
N GLY A 128 1.53 1.67 5.67
CA GLY A 128 2.10 1.28 6.96
C GLY A 128 1.16 1.57 8.13
N ILE A 129 0.48 2.73 8.14
CA ILE A 129 -0.48 3.12 9.19
C ILE A 129 -1.79 2.35 9.03
N LEU A 130 -2.35 2.28 7.82
CA LEU A 130 -3.62 1.56 7.59
C LEU A 130 -3.51 0.10 8.00
N THR A 131 -2.45 -0.58 7.56
CA THR A 131 -2.23 -1.99 7.91
C THR A 131 -1.89 -2.18 9.38
N LEU A 132 -1.23 -1.23 10.04
CA LEU A 132 -1.04 -1.25 11.50
C LEU A 132 -2.39 -1.30 12.22
N ILE A 133 -3.33 -0.44 11.83
CA ILE A 133 -4.68 -0.38 12.41
C ILE A 133 -5.41 -1.70 12.15
N ILE A 134 -5.46 -2.14 10.89
CA ILE A 134 -6.18 -3.35 10.50
C ILE A 134 -5.59 -4.61 11.15
N GLY A 135 -4.26 -4.74 11.21
CA GLY A 135 -3.60 -5.85 11.89
C GLY A 135 -3.77 -5.82 13.41
N SER A 136 -3.84 -4.64 14.01
CA SER A 136 -4.18 -4.51 15.43
C SER A 136 -5.59 -4.99 15.70
N ILE A 137 -6.56 -4.64 14.85
CA ILE A 137 -7.94 -5.16 14.90
C ILE A 137 -7.94 -6.68 14.73
N GLY A 138 -7.23 -7.22 13.74
CA GLY A 138 -7.08 -8.67 13.54
C GLY A 138 -6.55 -9.37 14.79
N GLY A 139 -5.54 -8.80 15.44
CA GLY A 139 -5.04 -9.28 16.72
C GLY A 139 -6.10 -9.25 17.83
N LEU A 140 -6.96 -8.24 17.91
CA LEU A 140 -8.02 -8.19 18.93
C LEU A 140 -9.07 -9.29 18.77
N VAL A 141 -9.37 -9.69 17.53
CA VAL A 141 -10.42 -10.69 17.22
C VAL A 141 -10.06 -12.10 17.73
N ILE A 142 -8.77 -12.46 17.84
CA ILE A 142 -8.35 -13.81 18.25
C ILE A 142 -7.85 -13.83 19.71
N LYS A 143 -8.23 -14.83 20.49
CA LYS A 143 -7.67 -15.08 21.83
C LYS A 143 -6.40 -15.91 21.73
N LYS A 144 -5.42 -15.69 22.62
CA LYS A 144 -4.23 -16.55 22.66
C LYS A 144 -4.63 -17.98 23.07
N PRO A 145 -3.94 -19.02 22.57
CA PRO A 145 -4.18 -20.40 23.00
C PRO A 145 -4.05 -20.56 24.53
N SER A 146 -3.07 -19.89 25.15
CA SER A 146 -2.88 -19.87 26.61
C SER A 146 -4.07 -19.36 27.39
N ASP A 147 -4.87 -18.46 26.80
CA ASP A 147 -6.03 -17.87 27.45
C ASP A 147 -7.29 -18.72 27.25
N ARG A 148 -7.25 -19.72 26.35
CA ARG A 148 -8.33 -20.68 26.13
C ARG A 148 -8.24 -21.88 27.08
N ASP A 149 -7.03 -22.28 27.44
CA ASP A 149 -6.78 -23.42 28.34
C ASP A 149 -6.87 -23.03 29.83
N ALA A 150 -7.13 -21.76 30.14
CA ALA A 150 -7.30 -21.23 31.49
C ALA A 150 -8.77 -21.21 31.98
N ILE A 151 -9.69 -21.80 31.20
CA ILE A 151 -11.12 -21.96 31.50
C ILE A 151 -11.44 -23.46 31.52
#